data_AF-A0A2M8ITN0-F1
#
_entry.id   AF-A0A2M8ITN0-F1
#
_cell.length_a   1.000
_cell.length_b   1.000
_cell.length_c   1.000
_cell.angle_alpha   90.00
_cell.angle_beta   90.00
_cell.angle_gamma   90.00
#
_symmetry.space_group_name_H-M   'P 1'
#
loop_
_entity.id
_entity.type
_entity.pdbx_description
1 polymer ?
#
loop_
_entity_poly.entity_id
_entity_poly.type
_entity_poly.pdbx_seq_one_letter_code
_entity_poly.pdbx_strand_id
1 'polypeptide(L)'
;GPEADACGIVVAGARMQGPPQDWCAYVLADRTVQGVSPHGWAQAAVAAMEAFGAERLVAEVNQGGQLVQEVIRQVDAFVPFTAVHAARGKAARAEPVAALYEQGRVRHVDKLDALEDQMGRMTLHRYEGKGSPDRVDALVWALHELMIAPAAKYRFPRARMA
;
A
#
# COMPACT_ATOMS: atom_id res chain seq x y z
N GLY A 1 18.08 13.13 7.49
CA GLY A 1 18.01 13.69 8.86
C GLY A 1 16.69 13.33 9.51
N PRO A 2 16.48 13.60 10.80
CA PRO A 2 15.25 13.27 11.53
C PRO A 2 13.99 13.98 11.02
N GLU A 3 14.14 15.01 10.18
CA GLU A 3 13.04 15.74 9.50
C GLU A 3 12.77 15.27 8.06
N ALA A 4 13.52 14.27 7.56
CA ALA A 4 13.25 13.72 6.24
C ALA A 4 12.01 12.81 6.32
N ASP A 5 11.06 13.01 5.40
CA ASP A 5 9.84 12.21 5.30
C ASP A 5 10.17 10.71 5.23
N ALA A 6 9.29 9.88 5.81
CA ALA A 6 9.45 8.45 5.74
C ALA A 6 8.94 7.95 4.38
N CYS A 7 9.57 6.90 3.85
CA CYS A 7 9.03 6.16 2.72
C CYS A 7 8.27 4.96 3.27
N GLY A 8 6.95 5.07 3.29
CA GLY A 8 6.05 3.99 3.72
C GLY A 8 6.19 2.76 2.82
N ILE A 9 6.53 1.62 3.39
CA ILE A 9 6.63 0.35 2.65
C ILE A 9 5.87 -0.69 3.46
N VAL A 10 4.74 -1.16 2.94
CA VAL A 10 3.88 -2.14 3.60
C VAL A 10 3.67 -3.32 2.67
N VAL A 11 3.83 -4.53 3.20
CA VAL A 11 3.54 -5.78 2.49
C VAL A 11 2.20 -6.30 2.98
N ALA A 12 1.29 -6.61 2.05
CA ALA A 12 0.00 -7.21 2.36
C ALA A 12 -0.30 -8.37 1.42
N GLY A 13 -1.00 -9.38 1.94
CA GLY A 13 -1.52 -10.53 1.19
C GLY A 13 -3.03 -10.65 1.39
N ALA A 14 -3.72 -11.36 0.48
CA ALA A 14 -5.15 -11.56 0.59
C ALA A 14 -5.54 -13.00 0.25
N ARG A 15 -6.55 -13.49 0.97
CA ARG A 15 -7.24 -14.73 0.63
C ARG A 15 -8.50 -14.36 -0.15
N MET A 16 -8.42 -14.51 -1.47
CA MET A 16 -9.50 -14.19 -2.41
C MET A 16 -10.29 -15.45 -2.81
N GLN A 17 -10.84 -16.15 -1.81
CA GLN A 17 -11.67 -17.34 -2.04
C GLN A 17 -13.14 -16.93 -2.04
N GLY A 18 -13.90 -17.40 -3.03
CA GLY A 18 -15.32 -17.06 -3.16
C GLY A 18 -15.57 -15.64 -3.67
N PRO A 19 -16.80 -15.13 -3.52
CA PRO A 19 -17.17 -13.79 -3.96
C PRO A 19 -16.49 -12.71 -3.10
N PRO A 20 -16.35 -11.46 -3.60
CA PRO A 20 -15.58 -10.42 -2.94
C PRO A 20 -15.96 -10.08 -1.51
N GLN A 21 -17.19 -10.36 -1.07
CA GLN A 21 -17.61 -10.18 0.32
C GLN A 21 -16.88 -11.11 1.31
N ASP A 22 -16.38 -12.25 0.85
CA ASP A 22 -15.75 -13.28 1.69
C ASP A 22 -14.22 -13.13 1.76
N TRP A 23 -13.66 -12.25 0.95
CA TRP A 23 -12.21 -12.03 0.90
C TRP A 23 -11.72 -11.40 2.21
N CYS A 24 -10.52 -11.78 2.62
CA CYS A 24 -9.81 -11.19 3.76
C CYS A 24 -8.38 -10.80 3.35
N ALA A 25 -7.88 -9.69 3.90
CA ALA A 25 -6.50 -9.24 3.75
C ALA A 25 -5.70 -9.40 5.05
N TYR A 26 -4.39 -9.56 4.90
CA TYR A 26 -3.42 -9.69 5.97
C TYR A 26 -2.28 -8.72 5.71
N VAL A 27 -2.01 -7.83 6.67
CA VAL A 27 -0.83 -6.97 6.66
C VAL A 27 0.32 -7.81 7.21
N LEU A 28 1.33 -8.06 6.38
CA LEU A 28 2.39 -9.03 6.63
C LEU A 28 3.68 -8.39 7.15
N ALA A 29 3.97 -7.15 6.76
CA ALA A 29 5.14 -6.43 7.23
C ALA A 29 5.02 -4.91 7.05
N ASP A 30 5.61 -4.17 7.98
CA ASP A 30 6.04 -2.79 7.81
C ASP A 30 7.56 -2.76 7.58
N ARG A 31 7.98 -2.32 6.40
CA ARG A 31 9.38 -2.15 5.97
C ARG A 31 9.72 -0.69 5.72
N THR A 32 8.94 0.22 6.30
CA THR A 32 9.12 1.66 6.16
C THR A 32 10.52 2.09 6.55
N VAL A 33 11.13 2.92 5.72
CA VAL A 33 12.47 3.49 5.91
C VAL A 33 12.39 5.00 6.04
N GLN A 34 13.31 5.59 6.80
CA GLN A 34 13.32 7.03 7.05
C GLN A 34 14.68 7.63 6.73
N GLY A 35 14.69 8.79 6.07
CA GLY A 35 15.91 9.55 5.80
C GLY A 35 16.92 8.85 4.88
N VAL A 36 16.44 7.93 4.03
CA VAL A 36 17.25 7.23 3.03
C VAL A 36 17.17 7.93 1.66
N SER A 37 18.14 7.67 0.80
CA SER A 37 18.15 8.17 -0.58
C SER A 37 17.07 7.53 -1.43
N PRO A 38 16.77 8.07 -2.63
CA PRO A 38 15.87 7.44 -3.58
C PRO A 38 16.19 5.97 -3.87
N HIS A 39 17.46 5.69 -4.12
CA HIS A 39 17.93 4.33 -4.35
C HIS A 39 17.77 3.45 -3.09
N GLY A 40 17.97 4.01 -1.89
CA GLY A 40 17.85 3.27 -0.64
C GLY A 40 16.43 2.79 -0.33
N TRP A 41 15.40 3.62 -0.55
CA TRP A 41 14.01 3.15 -0.39
C TRP A 41 13.60 2.18 -1.50
N ALA A 42 14.13 2.34 -2.72
CA ALA A 42 13.87 1.40 -3.81
C ALA A 42 14.43 0.01 -3.51
N GLN A 43 15.67 -0.06 -2.99
CA GLN A 43 16.26 -1.32 -2.51
C GLN A 43 15.42 -1.95 -1.40
N ALA A 44 14.96 -1.17 -0.42
CA ALA A 44 14.11 -1.67 0.65
C ALA A 44 12.78 -2.24 0.13
N ALA A 45 12.16 -1.58 -0.86
CA ALA A 45 10.90 -2.02 -1.44
C ALA A 45 11.05 -3.30 -2.27
N VAL A 46 12.10 -3.41 -3.09
CA VAL A 46 12.42 -4.62 -3.87
C VAL A 46 12.78 -5.78 -2.93
N ALA A 47 13.61 -5.54 -1.92
CA ALA A 47 13.95 -6.57 -0.93
C ALA A 47 12.72 -7.08 -0.16
N ALA A 48 11.78 -6.19 0.16
CA ALA A 48 10.51 -6.59 0.78
C ALA A 48 9.66 -7.45 -0.16
N MET A 49 9.61 -7.11 -1.45
CA MET A 49 8.89 -7.89 -2.45
C MET A 49 9.49 -9.30 -2.61
N GLU A 50 10.81 -9.41 -2.72
CA GLU A 50 11.51 -10.69 -2.83
C GLU A 50 11.33 -11.56 -1.58
N ALA A 51 11.52 -10.98 -0.39
CA ALA A 51 11.43 -11.71 0.87
C ALA A 51 10.04 -12.30 1.14
N PHE A 52 8.98 -11.69 0.61
CA PHE A 52 7.61 -12.13 0.79
C PHE A 52 7.00 -12.78 -0.47
N GLY A 53 7.76 -12.88 -1.57
CA GLY A 53 7.27 -13.38 -2.85
C GLY A 53 6.06 -12.58 -3.37
N ALA A 54 6.05 -11.26 -3.15
CA ALA A 54 4.92 -10.44 -3.54
C ALA A 54 4.79 -10.38 -5.07
N GLU A 55 3.55 -10.44 -5.58
CA GLU A 55 3.27 -10.50 -7.02
C GLU A 55 3.42 -9.15 -7.73
N ARG A 56 3.42 -8.04 -6.97
CA ARG A 56 3.42 -6.69 -7.53
C ARG A 56 3.93 -5.67 -6.52
N LEU A 57 4.72 -4.71 -6.99
CA LEU A 57 5.09 -3.51 -6.26
C LEU A 57 4.20 -2.35 -6.73
N VAL A 58 3.47 -1.73 -5.81
CA VAL A 58 2.60 -0.59 -6.09
C VAL A 58 3.20 0.65 -5.46
N ALA A 59 3.30 1.75 -6.21
CA ALA A 59 3.79 3.02 -5.67
C ALA A 59 2.94 4.20 -6.13
N GLU A 60 2.60 5.08 -5.19
CA GLU A 60 1.98 6.36 -5.49
C GLU A 60 2.99 7.25 -6.22
N VAL A 61 2.58 7.75 -7.38
CA VAL A 61 3.38 8.66 -8.20
C VAL A 61 2.70 10.01 -8.32
N ASN A 62 3.45 11.05 -7.93
CA ASN A 62 3.05 12.45 -8.10
C ASN A 62 3.43 12.95 -9.50
N GLN A 63 3.42 14.28 -9.72
CA GLN A 63 3.81 14.92 -11.00
C GLN A 63 5.32 14.84 -11.32
N GLY A 64 5.90 13.66 -11.11
CA GLY A 64 7.28 13.25 -11.41
C GLY A 64 7.43 11.72 -11.48
N GLY A 65 6.33 11.00 -11.75
CA GLY A 65 6.22 9.53 -11.63
C GLY A 65 7.25 8.71 -12.42
N GLN A 66 7.86 9.27 -13.46
CA GLN A 66 8.98 8.66 -14.17
C GLN A 66 10.14 8.33 -13.22
N LEU A 67 10.46 9.22 -12.28
CA LEU A 67 11.58 9.04 -11.36
C LEU A 67 11.40 7.83 -10.44
N VAL A 68 10.20 7.61 -9.89
CA VAL A 68 9.94 6.48 -8.98
C VAL A 68 10.12 5.16 -9.71
N GLN A 69 9.53 5.04 -10.89
CA GLN A 69 9.63 3.85 -11.71
C GLN A 69 11.06 3.60 -12.19
N GLU A 70 11.78 4.64 -12.60
CA GLU A 70 13.17 4.55 -13.05
C GLU A 70 14.10 4.08 -11.92
N VAL A 71 13.98 4.65 -10.72
CA VAL A 71 14.82 4.28 -9.57
C VAL A 71 14.54 2.84 -9.13
N ILE A 72 13.28 2.39 -9.14
CA ILE A 72 12.93 0.99 -8.88
C ILE A 72 13.54 0.07 -9.95
N ARG A 73 13.45 0.44 -11.24
CA ARG A 73 14.02 -0.35 -12.34
C ARG A 73 15.54 -0.36 -12.40
N GLN A 74 16.21 0.61 -11.78
CA GLN A 74 17.66 0.59 -11.58
C GLN A 74 18.09 -0.47 -10.55
N VAL A 75 17.22 -0.79 -9.59
CA VAL A 75 17.45 -1.87 -8.62
C VAL A 75 17.13 -3.23 -9.24
N ASP A 76 15.95 -3.36 -9.85
CA ASP A 76 15.54 -4.55 -10.59
C ASP A 76 14.70 -4.16 -11.82
N ALA A 77 15.22 -4.45 -13.01
CA ALA A 77 14.57 -4.11 -14.28
C ALA A 77 13.29 -4.91 -14.56
N PHE A 78 13.10 -6.06 -13.91
CA PHE A 78 11.99 -6.98 -14.17
C PHE A 78 10.89 -6.94 -13.11
N VAL A 79 11.05 -6.11 -12.08
CA VAL A 79 10.08 -5.97 -11.00
C VAL A 79 8.67 -5.63 -11.55
N PRO A 80 7.63 -6.41 -11.20
CA PRO A 80 6.27 -6.11 -11.63
C PRO A 80 5.73 -4.88 -10.87
N PHE A 81 6.02 -3.72 -11.44
CA PHE A 81 5.69 -2.40 -10.90
C PHE A 81 4.35 -1.88 -11.41
N THR A 82 3.57 -1.23 -10.55
CA THR A 82 2.38 -0.48 -10.92
C THR A 82 2.39 0.91 -10.27
N ALA A 83 2.43 1.93 -11.12
CA ALA A 83 2.24 3.31 -10.74
C ALA A 83 0.76 3.57 -10.44
N VAL A 84 0.45 4.15 -9.28
CA VAL A 84 -0.89 4.62 -8.94
C VAL A 84 -0.89 6.12 -8.69
N HIS A 85 -1.99 6.78 -9.02
CA HIS A 85 -2.15 8.22 -8.81
C HIS A 85 -3.30 8.46 -7.85
N ALA A 86 -3.10 9.36 -6.89
CA ALA A 86 -4.19 9.81 -6.04
C ALA A 86 -5.18 10.67 -6.84
N ALA A 87 -6.31 10.08 -7.22
CA ALA A 87 -7.42 10.80 -7.85
C ALA A 87 -8.33 11.51 -6.83
N ARG A 88 -8.27 11.10 -5.56
CA ARG A 88 -9.09 11.64 -4.47
C ARG A 88 -8.20 12.01 -3.29
N GLY A 89 -8.70 12.90 -2.44
CA GLY A 89 -8.03 13.25 -1.19
C GLY A 89 -7.81 12.04 -0.29
N LYS A 90 -6.78 12.12 0.55
CA LYS A 90 -6.30 11.05 1.43
C LYS A 90 -7.40 10.38 2.26
N ALA A 91 -8.28 11.17 2.88
CA ALA A 91 -9.40 10.64 3.68
C ALA A 91 -10.40 9.83 2.82
N ALA A 92 -10.77 10.35 1.65
CA ALA A 92 -11.70 9.68 0.73
C ALA A 92 -11.10 8.39 0.12
N ARG A 93 -9.77 8.30 0.04
CA ARG A 93 -9.06 7.07 -0.36
C ARG A 93 -9.01 6.05 0.77
N ALA A 94 -8.87 6.50 2.02
CA ALA A 94 -8.80 5.63 3.20
C ALA A 94 -10.17 5.06 3.62
N GLU A 95 -11.27 5.76 3.35
CA GLU A 95 -12.65 5.36 3.71
C GLU A 95 -13.01 3.91 3.34
N PRO A 96 -12.83 3.44 2.09
CA PRO A 96 -13.19 2.06 1.76
C PRO A 96 -12.27 1.03 2.41
N VAL A 97 -11.04 1.40 2.79
CA VAL A 97 -10.12 0.54 3.54
C VAL A 97 -10.55 0.47 5.02
N ALA A 98 -10.96 1.59 5.60
CA ALA A 98 -11.53 1.62 6.96
C ALA A 98 -12.76 0.72 7.08
N ALA A 99 -13.64 0.74 6.07
CA ALA A 99 -14.80 -0.16 6.02
C ALA A 99 -14.41 -1.66 6.02
N LEU A 100 -13.28 -2.03 5.41
CA LEU A 100 -12.77 -3.41 5.49
C LEU A 100 -12.30 -3.77 6.91
N TYR A 101 -11.69 -2.83 7.63
CA TYR A 101 -11.32 -3.03 9.04
C TYR A 101 -12.56 -3.18 9.93
N GLU A 102 -13.57 -2.32 9.77
CA GLU A 102 -14.84 -2.39 10.51
C GLU A 102 -15.57 -3.73 10.30
N GLN A 103 -15.47 -4.28 9.09
CA GLN A 103 -16.03 -5.60 8.75
C GLN A 103 -15.18 -6.77 9.29
N GLY A 104 -14.05 -6.53 9.96
CA GLY A 104 -13.14 -7.57 10.45
C GLY A 104 -12.41 -8.33 9.34
N ARG A 105 -12.28 -7.71 8.15
CA ARG A 105 -11.74 -8.34 6.94
C ARG A 105 -10.27 -8.03 6.68
N VAL A 106 -9.66 -7.19 7.51
CA VAL A 106 -8.21 -6.93 7.50
C VAL A 106 -7.63 -7.37 8.84
N ARG A 107 -6.52 -8.10 8.80
CA ARG A 107 -5.82 -8.60 9.99
C ARG A 107 -4.35 -8.20 9.91
N HIS A 108 -3.75 -7.91 11.06
CA HIS A 108 -2.33 -7.61 11.21
C HIS A 108 -1.62 -8.85 11.75
N VAL A 109 -0.44 -9.14 11.23
CA VAL A 109 0.48 -10.09 11.88
C VAL A 109 1.26 -9.37 12.99
N ASP A 110 1.97 -10.12 13.83
CA ASP A 110 2.77 -9.55 14.92
C ASP A 110 3.86 -8.59 14.41
N LYS A 111 4.29 -7.66 15.29
CA LYS A 111 5.39 -6.68 15.08
C LYS A 111 5.09 -5.58 14.07
N LEU A 112 3.87 -5.04 14.13
CA LEU A 112 3.44 -3.89 13.33
C LEU A 112 3.17 -2.63 14.18
N ASP A 113 3.76 -2.56 15.38
CA ASP A 113 3.45 -1.53 16.38
C ASP A 113 3.58 -0.10 15.83
N ALA A 114 4.61 0.19 15.03
CA ALA A 114 4.80 1.53 14.45
C ALA A 114 3.74 1.90 13.40
N LEU A 115 3.22 0.91 12.68
CA LEU A 115 2.10 1.10 11.75
C LEU A 115 0.80 1.29 12.54
N GLU A 116 0.55 0.43 13.53
CA GLU A 116 -0.63 0.50 14.40
C GLU A 116 -0.68 1.81 15.19
N ASP A 117 0.46 2.32 15.66
CA ASP A 117 0.60 3.62 16.30
C ASP A 117 0.22 4.77 15.35
N GLN A 118 0.62 4.71 14.07
CA GLN A 118 0.19 5.71 13.09
C GLN A 118 -1.30 5.60 12.80
N MET A 119 -1.86 4.38 12.76
CA MET A 119 -3.30 4.16 12.59
C MET A 119 -4.09 4.72 13.78
N GLY A 120 -3.62 4.51 15.02
CA GLY A 120 -4.27 5.03 16.24
C GLY A 120 -4.30 6.57 16.31
N ARG A 121 -3.43 7.24 15.57
CA ARG A 121 -3.40 8.71 15.42
C ARG A 121 -4.25 9.23 14.26
N MET A 122 -4.90 8.36 13.50
CA MET A 122 -5.84 8.76 12.45
C MET A 122 -7.19 9.07 13.09
N THR A 123 -7.65 10.31 12.93
CA THR A 123 -9.05 10.69 13.22
C THR A 123 -9.87 10.70 11.93
N LEU A 124 -11.19 10.81 12.06
CA LEU A 124 -12.12 10.91 10.93
C LEU A 124 -11.76 12.01 9.92
N HIS A 125 -11.08 13.08 10.37
CA HIS A 125 -10.83 14.26 9.53
C HIS A 125 -9.35 14.53 9.28
N ARG A 126 -8.44 14.02 10.12
CA ARG A 126 -7.01 14.35 10.05
C ARG A 126 -6.12 13.35 10.78
N TYR A 127 -4.85 13.35 10.40
CA TYR A 127 -3.79 12.71 11.16
C TYR A 127 -3.35 13.61 12.34
N GLU A 128 -3.25 13.03 13.52
CA GLU A 128 -2.77 13.70 14.74
C GLU A 128 -1.29 13.37 14.97
N GLY A 129 -0.42 14.09 14.25
CA GLY A 129 1.02 13.96 14.37
C GLY A 129 1.75 14.98 13.51
N LYS A 130 3.07 15.07 13.67
CA LYS A 130 3.93 15.80 12.73
C LYS A 130 4.15 14.96 11.47
N GLY A 131 4.18 15.61 10.32
CA GLY A 131 4.44 14.98 9.03
C GLY A 131 3.24 14.24 8.43
N SER A 132 3.52 13.44 7.40
CA SER A 132 2.53 12.58 6.73
C SER A 132 2.49 11.19 7.39
N PRO A 133 1.31 10.54 7.52
CA PRO A 133 1.23 9.14 7.95
C PRO A 133 1.61 8.19 6.81
N ASP A 134 2.90 8.16 6.47
CA ASP A 134 3.41 7.46 5.29
C ASP A 134 3.16 5.94 5.34
N ARG A 135 3.17 5.33 6.54
CA ARG A 135 2.86 3.90 6.71
C ARG A 135 1.42 3.59 6.40
N VAL A 136 0.51 4.44 6.89
CA VAL A 136 -0.94 4.31 6.66
C VAL A 136 -1.26 4.54 5.19
N ASP A 137 -0.59 5.48 4.51
CA ASP A 137 -0.76 5.65 3.07
C ASP A 137 -0.34 4.41 2.28
N ALA A 138 0.84 3.87 2.59
CA ALA A 138 1.33 2.64 1.96
C ALA A 138 0.37 1.46 2.20
N LEU A 139 -0.13 1.32 3.44
CA LEU A 139 -1.15 0.33 3.80
C LEU A 139 -2.43 0.51 2.99
N VAL A 140 -2.93 1.75 2.87
CA VAL A 140 -4.16 2.06 2.13
C VAL A 140 -4.02 1.67 0.67
N TRP A 141 -2.89 1.97 0.04
CA TRP A 141 -2.63 1.55 -1.35
C TRP A 141 -2.53 0.04 -1.50
N ALA A 142 -1.79 -0.63 -0.60
CA ALA A 142 -1.67 -2.08 -0.62
C ALA A 142 -3.04 -2.75 -0.53
N LEU A 143 -3.90 -2.34 0.42
CA LEU A 143 -5.24 -2.90 0.58
C LEU A 143 -6.19 -2.50 -0.55
N HIS A 144 -6.05 -1.29 -1.11
CA HIS A 144 -6.85 -0.86 -2.25
C HIS A 144 -6.60 -1.72 -3.48
N GLU A 145 -5.35 -1.87 -3.90
CA GLU A 145 -5.01 -2.66 -5.08
C GLU A 145 -5.26 -4.16 -4.90
N LEU A 146 -5.22 -4.64 -3.66
CA LEU A 146 -5.40 -6.05 -3.36
C LEU A 146 -6.88 -6.45 -3.19
N MET A 147 -7.71 -5.59 -2.59
CA MET A 147 -9.09 -5.93 -2.21
C MET A 147 -10.13 -5.12 -2.99
N ILE A 148 -9.92 -3.81 -3.15
CA ILE A 148 -10.95 -2.89 -3.64
C ILE A 148 -10.97 -2.87 -5.17
N ALA A 149 -9.82 -2.60 -5.80
CA ALA A 149 -9.72 -2.55 -7.26
C ALA A 149 -10.12 -3.88 -7.93
N PRO A 150 -9.73 -5.07 -7.41
CA PRO A 150 -10.19 -6.34 -7.96
C PRO A 150 -11.68 -6.61 -7.72
N ALA A 151 -12.23 -6.23 -6.56
CA ALA A 151 -13.66 -6.40 -6.27
C ALA A 151 -14.54 -5.54 -7.20
N ALA A 152 -14.09 -4.34 -7.55
CA ALA A 152 -14.77 -3.50 -8.54
C ALA A 152 -14.82 -4.16 -9.92
N LYS A 153 -13.74 -4.84 -10.33
CA LYS A 153 -13.69 -5.61 -11.59
C LYS A 153 -14.55 -6.87 -11.54
N TYR A 154 -14.70 -7.50 -10.38
CA TYR A 154 -15.59 -8.65 -10.19
C TYR A 154 -17.07 -8.28 -10.43
N ARG A 155 -17.49 -7.08 -10.03
CA ARG A 155 -18.86 -6.58 -10.26
C ARG A 155 -19.16 -6.29 -11.74
N PHE A 156 -18.13 -6.02 -12.53
CA PHE A 156 -18.24 -5.75 -13.96
C PHE A 156 -17.29 -6.68 -14.74
N PRO A 157 -17.58 -7.99 -14.80
CA PRO A 157 -16.80 -8.87 -15.64
C PRO A 157 -16.94 -8.35 -17.06
N ARG A 158 -15.85 -7.83 -17.63
CA ARG A 158 -15.82 -7.47 -19.05
C ARG A 158 -16.21 -8.74 -19.80
N ALA A 159 -17.40 -8.75 -20.38
CA ALA A 159 -17.80 -9.78 -21.32
C ALA A 159 -16.70 -9.82 -22.38
N ARG A 160 -15.94 -10.92 -22.42
CA ARG A 160 -15.02 -11.16 -23.51
C ARG A 160 -15.89 -11.30 -24.76
N MET A 161 -15.92 -10.27 -25.62
CA MET A 161 -16.36 -10.46 -26.99
C MET A 161 -15.34 -11.40 -27.63
N ALA A 162 -15.83 -12.56 -28.05
CA ALA A 162 -15.10 -13.58 -28.78
C ALA A 162 -14.62 -13.07 -30.14
#